data_AF-A0A969HNY8-F1
#
_entry.id   AF-A0A969HNY8-F1
#
_cell.length_a   1.000
_cell.length_b   1.000
_cell.length_c   1.000
_cell.angle_alpha   90.00
_cell.angle_beta   90.00
_cell.angle_gamma   90.00
#
_symmetry.space_group_name_H-M   'P 1'
#
loop_
_entity.id
_entity.type
_entity.pdbx_description
1 polymer ?
#
loop_
_entity_poly.entity_id
_entity_poly.type
_entity_poly.pdbx_seq_one_letter_code
_entity_poly.pdbx_strand_id
1 'polypeptide(L)'
;MITFEFVALNYTIPQKNHYAYRLEGFDQKWHNAQNQQTATYTNLPPGTYRFRVKAANNDGVWNEAGASLVLVIHPPFWQTGWAYFIYLVLLGLILYGLRFLVLYREKMHNALRMESLQRSLDYARLRFFTNVSHELRTPLTLILGPLRQWKNNRQLSPQCIELMHSQAERLLRLVNQLLDLHKLEDKNHRLHPSFGNIVAFSQEVLNDFQALTTEKEQDYHFIHQKDIWADFDKDKWEKSWLTW
;
A
#
# COMPACT_ATOMS: atom_id res chain seq x y z
N MET A 1 -32.12 -42.67 2.88
CA MET A 1 -33.29 -43.45 3.30
C MET A 1 -32.90 -44.91 3.19
N ILE A 2 -33.15 -45.70 4.22
CA ILE A 2 -32.86 -47.13 4.25
C ILE A 2 -34.14 -47.85 4.64
N THR A 3 -34.53 -48.84 3.84
CA THR A 3 -35.72 -49.65 4.08
C THR A 3 -35.30 -51.09 4.31
N PHE A 4 -35.78 -51.66 5.41
CA PHE A 4 -35.61 -53.08 5.74
C PHE A 4 -36.90 -53.81 5.39
N GLU A 5 -36.76 -54.95 4.73
CA GLU A 5 -37.86 -55.86 4.44
C GLU A 5 -37.66 -57.16 5.23
N PHE A 6 -38.73 -57.68 5.82
CA PHE A 6 -38.67 -58.86 6.68
C PHE A 6 -39.95 -59.69 6.56
N VAL A 7 -39.81 -61.01 6.71
CA VAL A 7 -40.93 -61.95 6.60
C VAL A 7 -40.80 -63.07 7.62
N ALA A 8 -41.92 -63.47 8.22
CA ALA A 8 -41.97 -64.66 9.07
C ALA A 8 -42.20 -65.91 8.21
N LEU A 9 -41.46 -66.97 8.48
CA LEU A 9 -41.55 -68.26 7.79
C LEU A 9 -42.75 -69.10 8.28
N ASN A 10 -43.96 -68.52 8.28
CA ASN A 10 -45.21 -69.18 8.65
C ASN A 10 -46.23 -69.09 7.50
N TYR A 11 -46.55 -70.23 6.88
CA TYR A 11 -47.32 -70.33 5.64
C TYR A 11 -48.82 -70.63 5.85
N THR A 12 -49.26 -70.93 7.08
CA THR A 12 -50.62 -71.43 7.33
C THR A 12 -51.69 -70.35 7.22
N ILE A 13 -51.46 -69.15 7.76
CA ILE A 13 -52.29 -67.94 7.55
C ILE A 13 -51.39 -66.70 7.62
N PRO A 14 -50.73 -66.30 6.50
CA PRO A 14 -49.75 -65.21 6.52
C PRO A 14 -50.29 -63.86 7.01
N GLN A 15 -51.59 -63.61 6.85
CA GLN A 15 -52.28 -62.36 7.21
C GLN A 15 -52.50 -62.16 8.72
N LYS A 16 -52.26 -63.19 9.55
CA LYS A 16 -52.41 -63.12 11.02
C LYS A 16 -51.08 -62.97 11.76
N ASN A 17 -49.95 -62.97 11.05
CA ASN A 17 -48.65 -62.75 11.66
C ASN A 17 -48.52 -61.29 12.10
N HIS A 18 -48.00 -61.08 13.31
CA HIS A 18 -47.71 -59.74 13.82
C HIS A 18 -46.20 -59.54 13.89
N TYR A 19 -45.71 -58.38 13.47
CA TYR A 19 -44.30 -58.04 13.47
C TYR A 19 -44.02 -56.91 14.44
N ALA A 20 -42.87 -56.97 15.10
CA ALA A 20 -42.31 -55.86 15.86
C ALA A 20 -40.83 -55.70 15.50
N TYR A 21 -40.40 -54.45 15.26
CA TYR A 21 -39.02 -54.15 14.91
C TYR A 21 -38.46 -53.02 15.77
N ARG A 22 -37.12 -52.97 15.85
CA ARG A 22 -36.39 -51.91 16.54
C ARG A 22 -35.01 -51.74 15.92
N LEU A 23 -34.59 -50.49 15.70
CA LEU A 23 -33.22 -50.16 15.34
C LEU A 23 -32.45 -49.74 16.61
N GLU A 24 -31.65 -50.65 17.15
CA GLU A 24 -30.83 -50.36 18.32
C GLU A 24 -29.78 -49.29 17.97
N GLY A 25 -29.70 -48.26 18.82
CA GLY A 25 -28.91 -47.05 18.56
C GLY A 25 -29.72 -45.88 18.00
N PHE A 26 -30.98 -46.09 17.61
CA PHE A 26 -31.90 -45.04 17.14
C PHE A 26 -33.25 -45.09 17.88
N ASP A 27 -33.88 -46.26 17.96
CA ASP A 27 -35.18 -46.47 18.60
C ASP A 27 -35.04 -46.86 20.09
N GLN A 28 -35.81 -46.20 20.97
CA GLN A 28 -35.84 -46.53 22.40
C GLN A 28 -36.78 -47.72 22.73
N LYS A 29 -37.87 -47.88 21.97
CA LYS A 29 -38.89 -48.92 22.17
C LYS A 29 -39.12 -49.71 20.89
N TRP A 30 -39.75 -50.88 21.02
CA TRP A 30 -40.17 -51.68 19.87
C TRP A 30 -41.33 -51.00 19.14
N HIS A 31 -41.25 -50.91 17.82
CA HIS A 31 -42.33 -50.48 16.96
C HIS A 31 -43.16 -51.70 16.55
N ASN A 32 -44.46 -51.68 16.83
CA ASN A 32 -45.37 -52.75 16.43
C ASN A 32 -45.88 -52.44 15.01
N ALA A 33 -45.48 -53.27 14.05
CA ALA A 33 -45.76 -53.10 12.63
C ALA A 33 -47.03 -53.84 12.21
N GLN A 34 -47.73 -54.52 13.13
CA GLN A 34 -48.88 -55.38 12.82
C GLN A 34 -48.53 -56.34 11.66
N ASN A 35 -49.19 -56.24 10.51
CA ASN A 35 -48.92 -57.06 9.32
C ASN A 35 -47.97 -56.39 8.30
N GLN A 36 -47.38 -55.24 8.61
CA GLN A 36 -46.40 -54.59 7.73
C GLN A 36 -45.06 -55.31 7.78
N GLN A 37 -44.48 -55.55 6.59
CA GLN A 37 -43.23 -56.28 6.39
C GLN A 37 -42.04 -55.36 6.10
N THR A 38 -42.24 -54.04 6.20
CA THR A 38 -41.22 -53.06 5.87
C THR A 38 -41.04 -52.05 7.00
N ALA A 39 -39.78 -51.69 7.27
CA ALA A 39 -39.40 -50.64 8.20
C ALA A 39 -38.49 -49.64 7.47
N THR A 40 -38.92 -48.38 7.39
CA THR A 40 -38.17 -47.33 6.69
C THR A 40 -37.60 -46.33 7.68
N TYR A 41 -36.29 -46.12 7.61
CA TYR A 41 -35.59 -45.09 8.38
C TYR A 41 -35.00 -44.02 7.46
N THR A 42 -35.25 -42.77 7.81
CA THR A 42 -34.72 -41.59 7.12
C THR A 42 -33.71 -40.87 8.01
N ASN A 43 -32.71 -40.24 7.40
CA ASN A 43 -31.73 -39.39 8.09
C ASN A 43 -31.03 -40.04 9.30
N LEU A 44 -30.62 -41.30 9.19
CA LEU A 44 -29.82 -41.96 10.22
C LEU A 44 -28.41 -41.33 10.28
N PRO A 45 -27.98 -40.82 11.45
CA PRO A 45 -26.64 -40.25 11.58
C PRO A 45 -25.55 -41.32 11.40
N PRO A 46 -24.29 -40.93 11.13
CA PRO A 46 -23.18 -41.88 11.08
C PRO A 46 -23.04 -42.65 12.39
N GLY A 47 -22.93 -43.98 12.29
CA GLY A 47 -22.95 -44.84 13.46
C GLY A 47 -23.11 -46.32 13.11
N THR A 48 -23.01 -47.16 14.13
CA THR A 48 -23.30 -48.59 14.02
C THR A 48 -24.65 -48.87 14.65
N TYR A 49 -25.57 -49.41 13.86
CA TYR A 49 -26.92 -49.75 14.26
C TYR A 49 -27.14 -51.25 14.18
N ARG A 50 -28.01 -51.78 15.03
CA ARG A 50 -28.48 -53.18 14.93
C ARG A 50 -29.98 -53.19 14.73
N PHE A 51 -30.41 -53.54 13.53
CA PHE A 51 -31.82 -53.78 13.25
C PHE A 51 -32.22 -55.12 13.86
N ARG A 52 -33.28 -55.14 14.66
CA ARG A 52 -33.88 -56.36 15.20
C ARG A 52 -35.34 -56.44 14.80
N VAL A 53 -35.79 -57.63 14.46
CA VAL A 53 -37.19 -57.92 14.17
C VAL A 53 -37.61 -59.21 14.86
N LYS A 54 -38.80 -59.19 15.45
CA LYS A 54 -39.49 -60.37 15.96
C LYS A 54 -40.88 -60.48 15.35
N ALA A 55 -41.37 -61.71 15.25
CA ALA A 55 -42.70 -61.99 14.75
C ALA A 55 -43.46 -62.88 15.73
N ALA A 56 -44.77 -62.67 15.82
CA ALA A 56 -45.70 -63.60 16.46
C ALA A 56 -46.42 -64.43 15.40
N ASN A 57 -46.59 -65.73 15.70
CA ASN A 57 -47.37 -66.65 14.90
C ASN A 57 -48.90 -66.42 15.09
N ASN A 58 -49.72 -67.23 14.44
CA ASN A 58 -51.19 -67.13 14.50
C ASN A 58 -51.79 -67.31 15.90
N ASP A 59 -51.05 -67.92 16.82
CA ASP A 59 -51.45 -68.15 18.22
C ASP A 59 -50.97 -67.03 19.16
N GLY A 60 -50.38 -65.96 18.61
CA GLY A 60 -49.88 -64.81 19.38
C GLY A 60 -48.55 -65.06 20.08
N VAL A 61 -47.87 -66.17 19.80
CA VAL A 61 -46.58 -66.53 20.41
C VAL A 61 -45.46 -65.82 19.67
N TRP A 62 -44.75 -64.94 20.36
CA TRP A 62 -43.61 -64.18 19.83
C TRP A 62 -42.31 -65.01 19.80
N ASN A 63 -41.58 -64.94 18.69
CA ASN A 63 -40.20 -65.43 18.64
C ASN A 63 -39.25 -64.41 19.28
N GLU A 64 -38.95 -64.61 20.57
CA GLU A 64 -38.07 -63.70 21.33
C GLU A 64 -36.59 -63.75 20.90
N ALA A 65 -36.14 -64.79 20.19
CA ALA A 65 -34.79 -64.80 19.62
C ALA A 65 -34.68 -63.81 18.44
N GLY A 66 -35.74 -63.70 17.64
CA GLY A 66 -35.82 -62.77 16.50
C GLY A 66 -34.72 -62.95 15.44
N ALA A 67 -34.67 -62.03 14.48
CA ALA A 67 -33.57 -61.88 13.53
C ALA A 67 -32.88 -60.52 13.74
N SER A 68 -31.57 -60.44 13.46
CA SER A 68 -30.84 -59.18 13.56
C SER A 68 -29.85 -58.95 12.43
N LEU A 69 -29.70 -57.69 12.01
CA LEU A 69 -28.77 -57.23 10.97
C LEU A 69 -27.97 -56.03 11.49
N VAL A 70 -26.66 -56.02 11.27
CA VAL A 70 -25.79 -54.87 11.61
C VAL A 70 -25.71 -53.93 10.42
N LEU A 71 -26.03 -52.67 10.63
CA LEU A 71 -25.92 -51.59 9.65
C LEU A 71 -24.84 -50.61 10.12
N VAL A 72 -23.83 -50.34 9.29
CA VAL A 72 -22.78 -49.35 9.57
C VAL A 72 -22.93 -48.20 8.58
N ILE A 73 -23.16 -46.99 9.09
CA ILE A 73 -23.26 -45.76 8.30
C ILE A 73 -21.98 -44.97 8.51
N HIS A 74 -21.15 -44.85 7.46
CA HIS A 74 -19.92 -44.07 7.52
C HIS A 74 -20.20 -42.56 7.46
N PRO A 75 -19.37 -41.72 8.13
CA PRO A 75 -19.46 -40.28 8.01
C PRO A 75 -19.29 -39.83 6.56
N PRO A 76 -19.98 -38.76 6.14
CA PRO A 76 -19.81 -38.23 4.80
C PRO A 76 -18.39 -37.69 4.58
N PHE A 77 -17.89 -37.77 3.35
CA PHE A 77 -16.50 -37.43 3.01
C PHE A 77 -16.10 -35.99 3.38
N TRP A 78 -17.04 -35.04 3.33
CA TRP A 78 -16.80 -33.63 3.66
C TRP A 78 -16.64 -33.35 5.17
N GLN A 79 -16.92 -34.33 6.03
CA GLN A 79 -16.75 -34.22 7.50
C GLN A 79 -15.53 -35.00 8.01
N THR A 80 -14.66 -35.45 7.12
CA THR A 80 -13.44 -36.18 7.48
C THR A 80 -12.32 -35.22 7.87
N GLY A 81 -11.39 -35.66 8.73
CA GLY A 81 -10.26 -34.82 9.18
C GLY A 81 -9.39 -34.26 8.04
N TRP A 82 -9.20 -35.04 6.97
CA TRP A 82 -8.45 -34.58 5.79
C TRP A 82 -9.20 -33.52 4.98
N ALA A 83 -10.55 -33.54 4.97
CA ALA A 83 -11.34 -32.50 4.30
C ALA A 83 -11.13 -31.13 4.97
N TYR A 84 -11.08 -31.08 6.31
CA TYR A 84 -10.75 -29.86 7.04
C TYR A 84 -9.34 -29.34 6.73
N PHE A 85 -8.36 -30.24 6.57
CA PHE A 85 -7.02 -29.84 6.14
C PHE A 85 -7.04 -29.20 4.76
N ILE A 86 -7.77 -29.77 3.80
CA ILE A 86 -7.91 -29.19 2.45
C ILE A 86 -8.59 -27.82 2.53
N TYR A 87 -9.64 -27.65 3.33
CA TYR A 87 -10.29 -26.34 3.50
C TYR A 87 -9.32 -25.29 4.05
N LEU A 88 -8.46 -25.66 5.00
CA LEU A 88 -7.44 -24.77 5.54
C LEU A 88 -6.40 -24.39 4.48
N VAL A 89 -5.92 -25.34 3.68
CA VAL A 89 -4.98 -25.08 2.58
C VAL A 89 -5.62 -24.18 1.52
N LEU A 90 -6.86 -24.46 1.14
CA LEU A 90 -7.59 -23.69 0.13
C LEU A 90 -7.82 -22.25 0.62
N LEU A 91 -8.20 -22.08 1.89
CA LEU A 91 -8.29 -20.76 2.53
C LEU A 91 -6.94 -20.03 2.51
N GLY A 92 -5.85 -20.72 2.85
CA GLY A 92 -4.49 -20.16 2.80
C GLY A 92 -4.10 -19.72 1.39
N LEU A 93 -4.41 -20.50 0.36
CA LEU A 93 -4.17 -20.16 -1.04
C LEU A 93 -5.00 -18.95 -1.49
N ILE A 94 -6.26 -18.86 -1.07
CA ILE A 94 -7.10 -17.68 -1.35
C ILE A 94 -6.47 -16.43 -0.72
N LEU A 95 -6.12 -16.49 0.56
CA LEU A 95 -5.51 -15.36 1.27
C LEU A 95 -4.16 -14.97 0.65
N TYR A 96 -3.35 -15.96 0.27
CA TYR A 96 -2.09 -15.73 -0.43
C TYR A 96 -2.31 -15.07 -1.79
N GLY A 97 -3.28 -15.56 -2.58
CA GLY A 97 -3.65 -14.99 -3.88
C GLY A 97 -4.14 -13.55 -3.76
N LEU A 98 -5.01 -13.26 -2.77
CA LEU A 98 -5.46 -11.90 -2.49
C LEU A 98 -4.31 -10.97 -2.11
N ARG A 99 -3.41 -11.41 -1.22
CA ARG A 99 -2.22 -10.65 -0.85
C ARG A 99 -1.32 -10.39 -2.06
N PHE A 100 -1.13 -11.40 -2.90
CA PHE A 100 -0.34 -11.29 -4.13
C PHE A 100 -0.93 -10.25 -5.09
N LEU A 101 -2.25 -10.26 -5.28
CA LEU A 101 -2.95 -9.28 -6.12
C LEU A 101 -2.79 -7.84 -5.61
N VAL A 102 -2.91 -7.63 -4.29
CA VAL A 102 -2.72 -6.30 -3.68
C VAL A 102 -1.29 -5.80 -3.91
N LEU A 103 -0.28 -6.61 -3.57
CA LEU A 103 1.12 -6.24 -3.75
C LEU A 103 1.48 -5.98 -5.22
N TYR A 104 0.89 -6.77 -6.14
CA TYR A 104 1.10 -6.57 -7.56
C TYR A 104 0.53 -5.21 -8.02
N ARG A 105 -0.68 -4.85 -7.57
CA ARG A 105 -1.29 -3.55 -7.86
C ARG A 105 -0.48 -2.39 -7.31
N GLU A 106 0.01 -2.49 -6.07
CA GLU A 106 0.86 -1.46 -5.47
C GLU A 106 2.15 -1.26 -6.25
N LYS A 107 2.83 -2.33 -6.65
CA LYS A 107 4.05 -2.25 -7.47
C LYS A 107 3.78 -1.55 -8.81
N MET A 108 2.68 -1.90 -9.48
CA MET A 108 2.32 -1.28 -10.76
C MET A 108 1.99 0.21 -10.59
N HIS A 109 1.24 0.57 -9.54
CA HIS A 109 0.91 1.97 -9.27
C HIS A 109 2.16 2.79 -8.94
N ASN A 110 3.06 2.22 -8.13
CA ASN A 110 4.33 2.87 -7.80
C ASN A 110 5.24 3.03 -9.01
N ALA A 111 5.30 2.02 -9.90
CA ALA A 111 6.08 2.12 -11.14
C ALA A 111 5.57 3.28 -12.04
N LEU A 112 4.25 3.37 -12.23
CA LEU A 112 3.63 4.47 -12.98
C LEU A 112 3.85 5.83 -12.33
N ARG A 113 3.80 5.90 -11.00
CA ARG A 113 4.06 7.13 -10.24
C ARG A 113 5.52 7.57 -10.38
N MET A 114 6.47 6.64 -10.35
CA MET A 114 7.87 6.95 -10.55
C MET A 114 8.13 7.44 -11.98
N GLU A 115 7.52 6.79 -12.96
CA GLU A 115 7.63 7.22 -14.37
C GLU A 115 7.04 8.62 -14.58
N SER A 116 5.88 8.92 -13.99
CA SER A 116 5.27 10.24 -14.11
C SER A 116 6.07 11.33 -13.40
N LEU A 117 6.65 11.01 -12.23
CA LEU A 117 7.57 11.89 -11.53
C LEU A 117 8.79 12.19 -12.41
N GLN A 118 9.39 11.15 -13.01
CA GLN A 118 10.56 11.31 -13.86
C GLN A 118 10.26 12.16 -15.09
N ARG A 119 9.13 11.92 -15.77
CA ARG A 119 8.67 12.78 -16.87
C ARG A 119 8.44 14.23 -16.44
N SER A 120 7.91 14.44 -15.23
CA SER A 120 7.68 15.79 -14.71
C SER A 120 9.00 16.53 -14.45
N LEU A 121 10.02 15.82 -13.97
CA LEU A 121 11.38 16.34 -13.78
C LEU A 121 12.03 16.66 -15.13
N ASP A 122 11.93 15.76 -16.11
CA ASP A 122 12.46 15.98 -17.45
C ASP A 122 11.81 17.22 -18.10
N TYR A 123 10.49 17.37 -17.95
CA TYR A 123 9.77 18.54 -18.44
C TYR A 123 10.12 19.84 -17.70
N ALA A 124 10.34 19.78 -16.38
CA ALA A 124 10.83 20.92 -15.62
C ALA A 124 12.24 21.33 -16.09
N ARG A 125 13.14 20.36 -16.30
CA ARG A 125 14.49 20.57 -16.80
C ARG A 125 14.50 21.22 -18.19
N LEU A 126 13.68 20.72 -19.11
CA LEU A 126 13.54 21.29 -20.47
C LEU A 126 13.03 22.75 -20.43
N ARG A 127 12.01 23.01 -19.60
CA ARG A 127 11.47 24.37 -19.43
C ARG A 127 12.51 25.32 -18.84
N PHE A 128 13.26 24.86 -17.84
CA PHE A 128 14.37 25.63 -17.27
C PHE A 128 15.39 26.02 -18.35
N PHE A 129 15.87 25.06 -19.16
CA PHE A 129 16.83 25.38 -20.23
C PHE A 129 16.27 26.34 -21.29
N THR A 130 14.99 26.18 -21.64
CA THR A 130 14.31 27.10 -22.56
C THR A 130 14.28 28.51 -21.98
N ASN A 131 13.87 28.66 -20.72
CA ASN A 131 13.78 29.95 -20.05
C ASN A 131 15.15 30.62 -19.91
N VAL A 132 16.17 29.89 -19.45
CA VAL A 132 17.56 30.37 -19.37
C VAL A 132 18.04 30.85 -20.74
N SER A 133 17.76 30.10 -21.81
CA SER A 133 18.15 30.48 -23.17
C SER A 133 17.52 31.80 -23.60
N HIS A 134 16.24 32.03 -23.27
CA HIS A 134 15.56 33.29 -23.56
C HIS A 134 16.10 34.45 -22.72
N GLU A 135 16.33 34.22 -21.43
CA GLU A 135 16.86 35.24 -20.52
C GLU A 135 18.29 35.64 -20.82
N LEU A 136 19.11 34.73 -21.35
CA LEU A 136 20.46 35.05 -21.84
C LEU A 136 20.44 35.79 -23.19
N ARG A 137 19.52 35.40 -24.10
CA ARG A 137 19.43 36.00 -25.44
C ARG A 137 19.16 37.49 -25.38
N THR A 138 18.23 37.93 -24.51
CA THR A 138 17.78 39.32 -24.43
C THR A 138 18.91 40.32 -24.12
N PRO A 139 19.66 40.22 -23.00
CA PRO A 139 20.79 41.10 -22.72
C PRO A 139 21.87 40.98 -23.79
N LEU A 140 22.15 39.77 -24.30
CA LEU A 140 23.13 39.57 -25.37
C LEU A 140 22.76 40.33 -26.65
N THR A 141 21.49 40.30 -27.06
CA THR A 141 21.02 41.05 -28.24
C THR A 141 21.08 42.56 -28.03
N LEU A 142 20.76 43.02 -26.81
CA LEU A 142 20.82 44.43 -26.45
C LEU A 142 22.27 44.95 -26.33
N ILE A 143 23.23 44.06 -26.07
CA ILE A 143 24.67 44.37 -26.15
C ILE A 143 25.15 44.38 -27.60
N LEU A 144 24.80 43.34 -28.37
CA LEU A 144 25.25 43.17 -29.76
C LEU A 144 24.70 44.24 -30.70
N GLY A 145 23.50 44.77 -30.47
CA GLY A 145 22.87 45.80 -31.31
C GLY A 145 23.73 47.07 -31.44
N PRO A 146 24.00 47.80 -30.34
CA PRO A 146 24.85 48.97 -30.37
C PRO A 146 26.30 48.68 -30.81
N LEU A 147 26.86 47.53 -30.44
CA LEU A 147 28.18 47.08 -30.90
C LEU A 147 28.27 46.95 -32.42
N ARG A 148 27.23 46.40 -33.06
CA ARG A 148 27.13 46.32 -34.53
C ARG A 148 27.02 47.70 -35.16
N GLN A 149 26.22 48.59 -34.58
CA GLN A 149 26.08 49.97 -35.06
C GLN A 149 27.40 50.73 -35.00
N TRP A 150 28.17 50.56 -33.92
CA TRP A 150 29.50 51.14 -33.80
C TRP A 150 30.48 50.62 -34.83
N LYS A 151 30.46 49.31 -35.09
CA LYS A 151 31.34 48.69 -36.08
C LYS A 151 31.18 49.34 -37.46
N ASN A 152 29.96 49.79 -37.79
CA ASN A 152 29.64 50.42 -39.07
C ASN A 152 29.81 51.95 -39.06
N ASN A 153 29.29 52.65 -38.03
CA ASN A 153 29.19 54.12 -38.03
C ASN A 153 30.20 54.81 -37.09
N ARG A 154 31.04 54.05 -36.37
CA ARG A 154 32.07 54.52 -35.42
C ARG A 154 31.59 55.45 -34.30
N GLN A 155 30.28 55.59 -34.11
CA GLN A 155 29.67 56.41 -33.06
C GLN A 155 28.88 55.52 -32.08
N LEU A 156 29.09 55.72 -30.77
CA LEU A 156 28.19 55.26 -29.71
C LEU A 156 27.62 56.48 -28.99
N SER A 157 26.33 56.45 -28.71
CA SER A 157 25.74 57.33 -27.70
C SER A 157 26.15 56.86 -26.30
N PRO A 158 26.41 57.77 -25.33
CA PRO A 158 26.61 57.42 -23.93
C PRO A 158 25.49 56.51 -23.37
N GLN A 159 24.24 56.74 -23.78
CA GLN A 159 23.09 55.92 -23.39
C GLN A 159 23.23 54.46 -23.84
N CYS A 160 23.84 54.21 -25.01
CA CYS A 160 24.09 52.86 -25.49
C CYS A 160 25.18 52.16 -24.67
N ILE A 161 26.19 52.91 -24.19
CA ILE A 161 27.25 52.39 -23.33
C ILE A 161 26.66 51.97 -21.98
N GLU A 162 25.83 52.81 -21.36
CA GLU A 162 25.12 52.50 -20.11
C GLU A 162 24.17 51.30 -20.26
N LEU A 163 23.41 51.25 -21.36
CA LEU A 163 22.57 50.10 -21.68
C LEU A 163 23.41 48.82 -21.75
N MET A 164 24.49 48.82 -22.53
CA MET A 164 25.37 47.66 -22.66
C MET A 164 25.96 47.23 -21.31
N HIS A 165 26.41 48.19 -20.50
CA HIS A 165 26.95 47.92 -19.16
C HIS A 165 25.90 47.25 -18.25
N SER A 166 24.69 47.82 -18.18
CA SER A 166 23.60 47.25 -17.37
C SER A 166 23.21 45.84 -17.80
N GLN A 167 23.22 45.55 -19.11
CA GLN A 167 22.92 44.22 -19.64
C GLN A 167 24.05 43.23 -19.39
N ALA A 168 25.31 43.67 -19.42
CA ALA A 168 26.46 42.83 -19.10
C ALA A 168 26.45 42.43 -17.62
N GLU A 169 26.16 43.37 -16.72
CA GLU A 169 25.99 43.05 -15.30
C GLU A 169 24.79 42.11 -15.06
N ARG A 170 23.66 42.34 -15.76
CA ARG A 170 22.51 41.44 -15.66
C ARG A 170 22.85 40.02 -16.10
N LEU A 171 23.61 39.88 -17.19
CA LEU A 171 24.05 38.58 -17.70
C LEU A 171 25.00 37.91 -16.71
N LEU A 172 25.93 38.66 -16.10
CA LEU A 172 26.82 38.14 -15.06
C LEU A 172 26.03 37.64 -13.84
N ARG A 173 25.02 38.40 -13.38
CA ARG A 173 24.14 37.96 -12.30
C ARG A 173 23.41 36.65 -12.64
N LEU A 174 22.86 36.53 -13.86
CA LEU A 174 22.19 35.30 -14.32
C LEU A 174 23.13 34.09 -14.36
N VAL A 175 24.37 34.27 -14.85
CA VAL A 175 25.37 33.19 -14.87
C VAL A 175 25.74 32.76 -13.46
N ASN A 176 25.93 33.70 -12.53
CA ASN A 176 26.22 33.39 -11.13
C ASN A 176 25.07 32.62 -10.47
N GLN A 177 23.82 33.02 -10.70
CA GLN A 177 22.64 32.29 -10.22
C GLN A 177 22.62 30.84 -10.74
N LEU A 178 22.98 30.63 -12.00
CA LEU A 178 23.02 29.30 -12.60
C LEU A 178 24.15 28.43 -12.02
N LEU A 179 25.31 29.01 -11.75
CA LEU A 179 26.42 28.34 -11.07
C LEU A 179 26.06 27.98 -9.62
N ASP A 180 25.38 28.86 -8.91
CA ASP A 180 24.94 28.61 -7.53
C ASP A 180 23.84 27.54 -7.47
N LEU A 181 22.95 27.46 -8.48
CA LEU A 181 22.03 26.33 -8.61
C LEU A 181 22.76 25.00 -8.80
N HIS A 182 23.76 24.97 -9.69
CA HIS A 182 24.55 23.76 -9.93
C HIS A 182 25.30 23.30 -8.69
N LYS A 183 25.85 24.27 -7.94
CA LYS A 183 26.42 24.04 -6.62
C LYS A 183 25.39 23.35 -5.70
N LEU A 184 24.19 23.91 -5.54
CA LEU A 184 23.15 23.31 -4.68
C LEU A 184 22.75 21.87 -5.08
N GLU A 185 22.75 21.54 -6.37
CA GLU A 185 22.49 20.18 -6.86
C GLU A 185 23.63 19.20 -6.53
N ASP A 186 24.86 19.70 -6.48
CA ASP A 186 26.01 18.92 -6.05
C ASP A 186 25.89 18.67 -4.54
N LYS A 187 25.61 17.42 -4.16
CA LYS A 187 25.34 16.94 -2.78
C LYS A 187 26.49 17.19 -1.78
N ASN A 188 27.50 17.94 -2.17
CA ASN A 188 28.69 18.27 -1.41
C ASN A 188 28.64 19.64 -0.71
N HIS A 189 27.47 20.28 -0.61
CA HIS A 189 27.26 21.44 0.28
C HIS A 189 27.23 21.02 1.75
N ARG A 190 28.29 20.37 2.22
CA ARG A 190 28.55 20.21 3.64
C ARG A 190 28.70 21.62 4.20
N LEU A 191 27.95 21.90 5.28
CA LEU A 191 28.26 23.06 6.10
C LEU A 191 29.72 22.91 6.53
N HIS A 192 30.48 24.00 6.43
CA HIS A 192 31.80 24.08 7.04
C HIS A 192 31.65 24.88 8.34
N PRO A 193 31.07 24.28 9.40
CA PRO A 193 30.92 24.99 10.65
C PRO A 193 32.31 25.33 11.20
N SER A 194 32.47 26.59 11.55
CA SER A 194 33.58 27.06 12.35
C SER A 194 33.04 27.46 13.72
N PHE A 195 33.69 27.02 14.79
CA PHE A 195 33.36 27.46 16.13
C PHE A 195 33.72 28.93 16.28
N GLY A 196 32.75 29.77 16.66
CA GLY A 196 32.98 31.20 16.82
C GLY A 196 31.85 31.90 17.54
N ASN A 197 32.07 33.18 17.86
CA ASN A 197 31.04 34.04 18.42
C ASN A 197 30.13 34.54 17.29
N ILE A 198 28.92 33.97 17.21
CA ILE A 198 27.90 34.35 16.22
C ILE A 198 27.51 35.82 16.36
N VAL A 199 27.45 36.32 17.60
CA VAL A 199 27.01 37.68 17.90
C VAL A 199 28.04 38.69 17.37
N ALA A 200 29.32 38.45 17.63
CA ALA A 200 30.41 39.28 17.12
C ALA A 200 30.44 39.29 15.59
N PHE A 201 30.30 38.11 14.95
CA PHE A 201 30.26 38.01 13.49
C PHE A 201 29.02 38.67 12.88
N SER A 202 27.85 38.54 13.50
CA SER A 202 26.63 39.20 13.02
C SER A 202 26.72 40.73 13.13
N GLN A 203 27.40 41.24 14.15
CA GLN A 203 27.68 42.67 14.29
C GLN A 203 28.64 43.18 13.21
N GLU A 204 29.67 42.39 12.87
CA GLU A 204 30.60 42.70 11.77
C GLU A 204 29.85 42.81 10.44
N VAL A 205 29.03 41.80 10.11
CA VAL A 205 28.18 41.82 8.91
C VAL A 205 27.25 43.05 8.93
N LEU A 206 26.58 43.34 10.04
CA LEU A 206 25.69 44.51 10.12
C LEU A 206 26.44 45.84 9.90
N ASN A 207 27.65 45.98 10.45
CA ASN A 207 28.46 47.19 10.27
C ASN A 207 28.86 47.38 8.79
N ASP A 208 29.23 46.30 8.11
CA ASP A 208 29.56 46.32 6.68
C ASP A 208 28.35 46.74 5.84
N PHE A 209 27.15 46.29 6.20
CA PHE A 209 25.90 46.71 5.59
C PHE A 209 25.55 48.17 5.86
N GLN A 210 25.68 48.64 7.09
CA GLN A 210 25.40 50.03 7.45
C GLN A 210 26.29 51.01 6.68
N ALA A 211 27.56 50.65 6.46
CA ALA A 211 28.48 51.42 5.63
C ALA A 211 28.01 51.53 4.16
N LEU A 212 27.29 50.51 3.66
CA LEU A 212 26.76 50.47 2.30
C LEU A 212 25.39 51.19 2.15
N THR A 213 24.67 51.45 3.24
CA THR A 213 23.31 52.03 3.22
C THR A 213 23.23 53.53 3.51
N THR A 214 24.32 54.29 3.34
CA THR A 214 24.44 55.74 3.61
C THR A 214 23.36 56.62 2.96
N GLU A 215 22.52 56.08 2.06
CA GLU A 215 21.46 56.80 1.34
C GLU A 215 20.02 56.57 1.88
N LYS A 216 19.79 55.69 2.87
CA LYS A 216 18.44 55.43 3.41
C LYS A 216 18.40 55.58 4.93
N GLU A 217 17.57 56.50 5.42
CA GLU A 217 17.23 56.78 6.83
C GLU A 217 16.56 55.58 7.54
N GLN A 218 17.27 54.47 7.69
CA GLN A 218 16.80 53.33 8.49
C GLN A 218 17.80 53.02 9.60
N ASP A 219 17.37 53.24 10.84
CA ASP A 219 18.11 52.88 12.04
C ASP A 219 18.01 51.37 12.28
N TYR A 220 19.13 50.67 12.11
CA TYR A 220 19.25 49.25 12.47
C TYR A 220 19.84 49.12 13.87
N HIS A 221 19.09 48.49 14.77
CA HIS A 221 19.56 48.16 16.12
C HIS A 221 19.74 46.65 16.28
N PHE A 222 20.98 46.21 16.49
CA PHE A 222 21.30 44.84 16.85
C PHE A 222 21.27 44.68 18.37
N ILE A 223 20.25 44.00 18.89
CA ILE A 223 20.09 43.79 20.33
C ILE A 223 20.55 42.37 20.67
N HIS A 224 21.60 42.26 21.48
CA HIS A 224 22.04 40.98 22.05
C HIS A 224 22.28 41.11 23.55
N GLN A 225 21.94 40.07 24.32
CA GLN A 225 22.13 40.07 25.78
C GLN A 225 23.42 39.37 26.22
N LYS A 226 23.95 38.42 25.44
CA LYS A 226 25.15 37.62 25.75
C LYS A 226 25.85 37.16 24.47
N ASP A 227 27.15 36.92 24.55
CA ASP A 227 27.91 36.25 23.49
C ASP A 227 27.43 34.81 23.33
N ILE A 228 27.21 34.41 22.07
CA ILE A 228 26.80 33.06 21.71
C ILE A 228 27.93 32.42 20.92
N TRP A 229 28.62 31.50 21.58
CA TRP A 229 29.64 30.67 20.96
C TRP A 229 28.99 29.39 20.44
N ALA A 230 29.05 29.20 19.13
CA ALA A 230 28.46 28.03 18.49
C ALA A 230 29.24 27.69 17.20
N ASP A 231 29.00 26.47 16.73
CA ASP A 231 29.44 26.01 15.43
C ASP A 231 28.50 26.55 14.35
N PHE A 232 29.01 27.39 13.46
CA PHE A 232 28.22 27.93 12.34
C PHE A 232 29.07 28.18 11.10
N ASP A 233 28.43 28.11 9.94
CA ASP A 233 29.05 28.37 8.64
C ASP A 233 28.94 29.87 8.34
N LYS A 234 30.07 30.58 8.40
CA LYS A 234 30.14 32.04 8.26
C LYS A 234 29.57 32.53 6.93
N ASP A 235 29.97 31.92 5.82
CA ASP A 235 29.54 32.29 4.47
C ASP A 235 28.02 32.13 4.29
N LYS A 236 27.45 31.03 4.81
CA LYS A 236 26.00 30.83 4.73
C LYS A 236 25.23 31.72 5.68
N TRP A 237 25.80 32.01 6.86
CA TRP A 237 25.20 32.93 7.81
C TRP A 237 25.11 34.33 7.21
N GLU A 238 26.20 34.89 6.70
CA GLU A 238 26.22 36.22 6.05
C GLU A 238 25.22 36.30 4.89
N LYS A 239 25.19 35.31 3.99
CA LYS A 239 24.23 35.27 2.87
C LYS A 239 22.77 35.28 3.31
N SER A 240 22.44 34.72 4.48
CA SER A 240 21.06 34.71 4.99
C SER A 240 20.55 36.09 5.38
N TRP A 241 21.44 37.03 5.73
CA TRP A 241 21.11 38.42 5.99
C TRP A 241 20.89 39.22 4.68
N LEU A 242 21.61 38.87 3.61
CA LEU A 242 21.54 39.50 2.27
C LEU A 242 20.28 39.17 1.46
N THR A 243 19.43 38.24 1.91
CA THR A 243 18.29 37.74 1.11
C THR A 243 16.94 38.38 1.44
N TRP A 244 16.89 39.43 2.27
CA TRP A 244 15.66 40.14 2.69
C TRP A 244 15.60 41.57 2.17
#